data_AF-A0A074YJ51-F1
#
_entry.id   AF-A0A074YJ51-F1
#
_cell.length_a   1.000
_cell.length_b   1.000
_cell.length_c   1.000
_cell.angle_alpha   90.00
_cell.angle_beta   90.00
_cell.angle_gamma   90.00
#
_symmetry.space_group_name_H-M   'P 1'
#
loop_
_entity.id
_entity.type
_entity.pdbx_description
1 polymer ?
#
loop_
_entity_poly.entity_id
_entity_poly.type
_entity_poly.pdbx_seq_one_letter_code
_entity_poly.pdbx_strand_id
1 'polypeptide(L)'
;MIQIVSDIFASEVYLGMSARGRSKPPSHLPSSHISNKMGWFWGNNNGNSESKDALNSLDPSLREFLDKESKTRQQQQQQQPTQLPQDTSSYRSQIGIAEDDPSQSTQPPKDENGVPTQSLYQDGRYAHLWKNYRPQEQIEQAGRSESERLADVIDTYNDRKARIGRAALENCALEQWAEHECFESGGMKAKLMLCKTETRAFNRCYTMQSRFLKALGYLSMQRTADEEERIQMHADKLYHEMLDREEATKAAEAQKLPTPEFKPLITSKSTTEALGERPAPETQPAREGLDMYTGEKRKALEQSLENKTPAEREIEIQLIAAEARANAEYAAVVHEHFEAEKHIREGRRERGRETVGDTIKRAWGWDKK
;
A
#
# COMPACT_ATOMS: atom_id res chain seq x y z
N MET A 1 -2.64 -19.20 -10.59
CA MET A 1 -3.19 -17.83 -10.73
C MET A 1 -3.95 -17.39 -9.49
N ILE A 2 -5.17 -17.86 -9.18
CA ILE A 2 -5.89 -17.45 -7.95
C ILE A 2 -5.24 -18.01 -6.66
N GLN A 3 -4.63 -19.20 -6.75
CA GLN A 3 -4.01 -19.88 -5.60
C GLN A 3 -2.75 -19.16 -5.05
N ILE A 4 -1.97 -18.47 -5.90
CA ILE A 4 -0.71 -17.84 -5.48
C ILE A 4 -0.98 -16.45 -4.88
N VAL A 5 -1.88 -15.68 -5.49
CA VAL A 5 -2.41 -14.43 -4.93
C VAL A 5 -3.12 -14.72 -3.60
N SER A 6 -3.84 -15.84 -3.53
CA SER A 6 -4.45 -16.34 -2.31
C SER A 6 -3.49 -16.52 -1.16
N ASP A 7 -2.34 -17.16 -1.39
CA ASP A 7 -1.45 -17.62 -0.31
C ASP A 7 -0.61 -16.46 0.25
N ILE A 8 -0.34 -15.43 -0.57
CA ILE A 8 0.31 -14.18 -0.12
C ILE A 8 -0.63 -13.36 0.78
N PHE A 9 -1.94 -13.35 0.50
CA PHE A 9 -2.93 -12.62 1.31
C PHE A 9 -3.56 -13.43 2.46
N ALA A 10 -3.37 -14.76 2.50
CA ALA A 10 -3.97 -15.64 3.51
C ALA A 10 -3.20 -15.70 4.84
N SER A 11 -1.93 -15.29 4.89
CA SER A 11 -1.12 -15.38 6.12
C SER A 11 -1.58 -14.43 7.24
N GLU A 12 -2.40 -13.41 6.97
CA GLU A 12 -2.87 -12.46 8.00
C GLU A 12 -4.22 -12.81 8.63
N VAL A 13 -5.05 -13.66 8.01
CA VAL A 13 -6.38 -13.99 8.55
C VAL A 13 -6.28 -14.98 9.74
N TYR A 14 -5.15 -15.67 9.91
CA TYR A 14 -4.98 -16.70 10.95
C TYR A 14 -4.21 -16.25 12.21
N LEU A 15 -3.64 -15.04 12.25
CA LEU A 15 -2.82 -14.57 13.39
C LEU A 15 -3.54 -13.60 14.35
N GLY A 16 -4.79 -13.21 14.08
CA GLY A 16 -5.55 -12.28 14.92
C GLY A 16 -6.22 -12.88 16.16
N MET A 17 -6.13 -14.20 16.39
CA MET A 17 -6.86 -14.90 17.45
C MET A 17 -5.96 -15.73 18.36
N SER A 18 -4.88 -15.18 18.92
CA SER A 18 -4.33 -15.71 20.20
C SER A 18 -3.26 -14.80 20.80
N ALA A 19 -3.58 -14.18 21.96
CA ALA A 19 -2.71 -14.00 23.13
C ALA A 19 -3.00 -12.68 23.86
N ARG A 20 -3.92 -12.75 24.85
CA ARG A 20 -3.91 -11.86 26.01
C ARG A 20 -3.05 -12.52 27.10
N GLY A 21 -2.05 -11.80 27.62
CA GLY A 21 -1.29 -12.21 28.80
C GLY A 21 -0.67 -11.00 29.50
N ARG A 22 -1.28 -10.59 30.62
CA ARG A 22 -0.81 -9.51 31.53
C ARG A 22 0.36 -9.99 32.40
N SER A 23 1.32 -9.11 32.68
CA SER A 23 1.94 -8.98 34.02
C SER A 23 2.49 -7.56 34.24
N LYS A 24 2.51 -7.14 35.51
CA LYS A 24 2.53 -5.78 36.08
C LYS A 24 3.97 -5.24 36.38
N PRO A 25 4.13 -3.94 36.78
CA PRO A 25 5.39 -3.18 36.76
C PRO A 25 6.21 -3.25 38.07
N PRO A 26 7.39 -2.60 38.12
CA PRO A 26 7.51 -1.52 39.10
C PRO A 26 8.25 -0.24 38.62
N SER A 27 7.87 0.83 39.28
CA SER A 27 8.40 2.20 39.31
C SER A 27 9.84 2.31 39.81
N HIS A 28 10.64 3.24 39.25
CA HIS A 28 11.20 4.41 39.95
C HIS A 28 12.03 5.28 38.99
N LEU A 29 11.73 6.58 39.00
CA LEU A 29 12.44 7.73 38.41
C LEU A 29 13.75 8.02 39.20
N PRO A 30 14.77 8.73 38.63
CA PRO A 30 14.71 10.20 38.54
C PRO A 30 15.27 10.86 37.26
N SER A 31 14.48 11.83 36.80
CA SER A 31 14.79 13.16 36.26
C SER A 31 16.23 13.56 35.89
N SER A 32 16.41 14.06 34.65
CA SER A 32 17.09 15.34 34.37
C SER A 32 16.89 15.80 32.92
N HIS A 33 16.63 17.10 32.77
CA HIS A 33 16.43 17.89 31.54
C HIS A 33 17.53 17.73 30.48
N ILE A 34 17.21 17.95 29.20
CA ILE A 34 17.72 19.07 28.36
C ILE A 34 17.29 18.91 26.88
N SER A 35 16.64 19.97 26.40
CA SER A 35 16.54 20.55 25.06
C SER A 35 16.72 19.73 23.78
N ASN A 36 15.67 19.85 22.94
CA ASN A 36 15.71 19.84 21.48
C ASN A 36 16.94 20.55 20.90
N LYS A 37 17.65 19.87 20.00
CA LYS A 37 18.19 20.37 18.72
C LYS A 37 18.90 19.23 17.98
N MET A 38 18.15 18.46 17.20
CA MET A 38 18.73 17.65 16.11
C MET A 38 18.99 18.58 14.94
N GLY A 39 20.13 19.26 15.00
CA GLY A 39 20.71 20.01 13.89
C GLY A 39 21.35 19.03 12.92
N TRP A 40 20.65 18.80 11.83
CA TRP A 40 21.10 18.17 10.60
C TRP A 40 22.50 18.69 10.21
N PHE A 41 23.46 17.77 10.09
CA PHE A 41 24.75 18.01 9.44
C PHE A 41 24.50 18.61 8.05
N TRP A 42 25.35 19.56 7.62
CA TRP A 42 25.19 20.46 6.47
C TRP A 42 24.53 21.82 6.77
N GLY A 43 25.07 22.52 7.77
CA GLY A 43 24.85 23.95 7.99
C GLY A 43 26.09 24.78 7.65
N ASN A 44 25.98 25.56 6.56
CA ASN A 44 26.46 26.93 6.38
C ASN A 44 27.50 27.49 7.38
N ASN A 45 28.70 27.83 6.91
CA ASN A 45 29.20 29.21 7.06
C ASN A 45 30.39 29.54 6.16
N ASN A 46 30.30 30.72 5.53
CA ASN A 46 31.42 31.55 5.11
C ASN A 46 32.46 31.69 6.23
N GLY A 47 33.75 31.61 5.88
CA GLY A 47 34.83 32.08 6.75
C GLY A 47 36.11 31.28 6.59
N ASN A 48 37.02 31.80 5.77
CA ASN A 48 38.42 31.38 5.72
C ASN A 48 39.03 31.36 7.13
N SER A 49 39.79 30.28 7.43
CA SER A 49 40.84 30.16 8.47
C SER A 49 40.64 29.23 9.69
N GLU A 50 40.14 27.99 9.57
CA GLU A 50 40.17 27.03 10.71
C GLU A 50 40.40 25.54 10.35
N SER A 51 41.06 25.23 9.22
CA SER A 51 41.32 23.82 8.84
C SER A 51 42.38 23.11 9.69
N LYS A 52 43.21 23.84 10.45
CA LYS A 52 44.24 23.26 11.33
C LYS A 52 43.70 22.93 12.72
N ASP A 53 42.70 23.65 13.20
CA ASP A 53 42.18 23.50 14.56
C ASP A 53 41.21 22.33 14.71
N ALA A 54 40.41 22.04 13.69
CA ALA A 54 39.55 20.85 13.66
C ALA A 54 40.34 19.52 13.60
N LEU A 55 41.54 19.56 13.02
CA LEU A 55 42.44 18.41 13.02
C LEU A 55 43.04 18.20 14.41
N ASN A 56 43.33 19.28 15.15
CA ASN A 56 43.91 19.26 16.51
C ASN A 56 42.96 18.71 17.58
N SER A 57 41.65 18.76 17.35
CA SER A 57 40.64 18.22 18.27
C SER A 57 40.33 16.74 18.10
N LEU A 58 41.00 16.03 17.18
CA LEU A 58 40.83 14.58 16.99
C LEU A 58 41.70 13.77 17.97
N ASP A 59 41.17 12.66 18.47
CA ASP A 59 41.92 11.68 19.27
C ASP A 59 43.23 11.29 18.55
N PRO A 60 44.39 11.30 19.24
CA PRO A 60 45.68 11.02 18.62
C PRO A 60 45.72 9.69 17.85
N SER A 61 44.95 8.68 18.27
CA SER A 61 44.84 7.40 17.55
C SER A 61 44.12 7.52 16.19
N LEU A 62 43.08 8.35 16.11
CA LEU A 62 42.37 8.64 14.86
C LEU A 62 43.20 9.49 13.92
N ARG A 63 43.99 10.43 14.46
CA ARG A 63 44.92 11.22 13.66
C ARG A 63 45.93 10.32 12.97
N GLU A 64 46.56 9.42 13.72
CA GLU A 64 47.55 8.50 13.17
C GLU A 64 46.94 7.57 12.12
N PHE A 65 45.70 7.12 12.34
CA PHE A 65 44.95 6.33 11.37
C PHE A 65 44.64 7.10 10.07
N LEU A 66 44.13 8.33 10.18
CA LEU A 66 43.82 9.18 9.02
C LEU A 66 45.08 9.57 8.23
N ASP A 67 46.19 9.82 8.93
CA ASP A 67 47.47 10.15 8.30
C ASP A 67 48.08 8.93 7.59
N LYS A 68 47.83 7.71 8.11
CA LYS A 68 48.24 6.45 7.50
C LYS A 68 47.38 6.06 6.30
N GLU A 69 46.07 6.19 6.39
CA GLU A 69 45.12 5.94 5.29
C GLU A 69 45.31 6.95 4.15
N SER A 70 45.51 8.24 4.46
CA SER A 70 45.70 9.28 3.44
C SER A 70 47.00 9.10 2.66
N LYS A 71 48.11 8.76 3.32
CA LYS A 71 49.39 8.45 2.64
C LYS A 71 49.29 7.17 1.80
N THR A 72 48.51 6.19 2.26
CA THR A 72 48.26 4.93 1.52
C THR A 72 47.43 5.20 0.25
N ARG A 73 46.40 6.05 0.31
CA ARG A 73 45.64 6.47 -0.87
C ARG A 73 46.48 7.28 -1.87
N GLN A 74 47.36 8.16 -1.40
CA GLN A 74 48.24 8.92 -2.29
C GLN A 74 49.29 8.05 -2.98
N GLN A 75 49.83 7.03 -2.29
CA GLN A 75 50.74 6.06 -2.91
C GLN A 75 50.02 5.13 -3.90
N GLN A 76 48.76 4.76 -3.64
CA GLN A 76 47.96 3.96 -4.58
C GLN A 76 47.55 4.73 -5.85
N GLN A 77 47.45 6.06 -5.81
CA GLN A 77 47.13 6.87 -6.99
C GLN A 77 48.33 7.11 -7.93
N GLN A 78 49.56 6.85 -7.51
CA GLN A 78 50.76 7.05 -8.36
C GLN A 78 51.23 5.78 -9.08
N GLN A 79 50.60 4.61 -8.85
CA GLN A 79 50.99 3.35 -9.48
C GLN A 79 49.78 2.55 -9.98
N GLN A 80 49.00 3.11 -10.91
CA GLN A 80 48.17 2.26 -11.78
C GLN A 80 47.85 2.95 -13.12
N PRO A 81 48.16 2.33 -14.27
CA PRO A 81 47.55 2.72 -15.53
C PRO A 81 46.06 2.42 -15.45
N THR A 82 45.23 3.44 -15.68
CA THR A 82 43.78 3.31 -15.74
C THR A 82 43.39 2.50 -16.97
N GLN A 83 43.10 1.21 -16.80
CA GLN A 83 42.17 0.50 -17.69
C GLN A 83 40.92 0.21 -16.87
N LEU A 84 39.84 0.96 -17.16
CA LEU A 84 38.52 0.66 -16.62
C LEU A 84 37.97 -0.62 -17.26
N PRO A 85 37.39 -1.56 -16.48
CA PRO A 85 36.46 -2.54 -17.03
C PRO A 85 35.21 -1.82 -17.56
N GLN A 86 35.03 -1.77 -18.87
CA GLN A 86 33.75 -1.49 -19.50
C GLN A 86 32.84 -2.71 -19.28
N ASP A 87 31.81 -2.58 -18.43
CA ASP A 87 30.51 -3.27 -18.50
C ASP A 87 29.79 -3.30 -17.13
N THR A 88 29.71 -2.16 -16.45
CA THR A 88 28.62 -1.95 -15.47
C THR A 88 27.85 -0.71 -15.91
N SER A 89 26.54 -0.88 -16.12
CA SER A 89 25.64 0.24 -16.41
C SER A 89 25.77 1.25 -15.26
N SER A 90 26.40 2.39 -15.51
CA SER A 90 26.46 3.46 -14.51
C SER A 90 25.04 3.92 -14.18
N TYR A 91 24.80 4.41 -12.96
CA TYR A 91 23.50 5.00 -12.58
C TYR A 91 23.03 6.04 -13.63
N ARG A 92 23.98 6.78 -14.23
CA ARG A 92 23.77 7.72 -15.35
C ARG A 92 23.15 7.09 -16.61
N SER A 93 23.58 5.87 -16.96
CA SER A 93 23.01 5.11 -18.07
C SER A 93 21.62 4.54 -17.77
N GLN A 94 21.30 4.24 -16.50
CA GLN A 94 19.97 3.78 -16.08
C GLN A 94 18.93 4.91 -16.11
N ILE A 95 19.34 6.14 -15.78
CA ILE A 95 18.48 7.35 -15.87
C ILE A 95 18.44 7.97 -17.28
N GLY A 96 19.13 7.38 -18.26
CA GLY A 96 19.08 7.77 -19.68
C GLY A 96 19.73 9.11 -20.01
N ILE A 97 20.65 9.60 -19.18
CA ILE A 97 21.44 10.81 -19.50
C ILE A 97 22.62 10.37 -20.37
N ALA A 98 22.41 10.36 -21.69
CA ALA A 98 23.50 10.23 -22.64
C ALA A 98 24.44 11.43 -22.49
N GLU A 99 25.75 11.19 -22.50
CA GLU A 99 26.72 12.26 -22.76
C GLU A 99 26.54 12.70 -24.21
N ASP A 100 26.46 14.01 -24.43
CA ASP A 100 26.30 14.62 -25.76
C ASP A 100 27.43 14.14 -26.69
N ASP A 101 27.08 13.30 -27.66
CA ASP A 101 27.86 13.10 -28.89
C ASP A 101 26.97 13.59 -30.05
N PRO A 102 27.42 14.52 -30.92
CA PRO A 102 26.57 15.12 -31.92
C PRO A 102 26.44 14.16 -33.10
N SER A 103 25.52 13.22 -33.01
CA SER A 103 25.09 12.49 -34.20
C SER A 103 23.56 12.31 -34.22
N GLN A 104 23.00 12.86 -35.30
CA GLN A 104 21.58 12.94 -35.62
C GLN A 104 20.87 11.60 -35.46
N SER A 105 19.72 11.59 -34.78
CA SER A 105 18.71 10.56 -34.93
C SER A 105 17.39 11.18 -35.37
N THR A 106 16.97 10.78 -36.56
CA THR A 106 15.74 11.15 -37.23
C THR A 106 14.57 10.39 -36.59
N GLN A 107 13.73 11.09 -35.82
CA GLN A 107 12.34 10.69 -35.56
C GLN A 107 11.41 11.91 -35.69
N PRO A 108 10.16 11.72 -36.16
CA PRO A 108 9.32 12.82 -36.65
C PRO A 108 8.87 13.75 -35.52
N PRO A 109 8.69 15.07 -35.80
CA PRO A 109 8.48 16.08 -34.78
C PRO A 109 7.06 15.98 -34.22
N LYS A 110 6.96 15.77 -32.91
CA LYS A 110 5.74 16.07 -32.14
C LYS A 110 5.93 17.47 -31.55
N ASP A 111 5.21 18.44 -32.13
CA ASP A 111 5.06 19.86 -31.75
C ASP A 111 6.24 20.53 -31.01
N GLU A 112 7.03 21.29 -31.76
CA GLU A 112 8.25 21.99 -31.31
C GLU A 112 8.07 23.11 -30.26
N ASN A 113 6.85 23.41 -29.80
CA ASN A 113 6.61 24.59 -28.93
C ASN A 113 5.76 24.33 -27.67
N GLY A 114 5.46 23.06 -27.35
CA GLY A 114 4.66 22.75 -26.16
C GLY A 114 5.48 22.83 -24.87
N VAL A 115 5.39 23.93 -24.12
CA VAL A 115 5.95 23.99 -22.76
C VAL A 115 5.02 23.23 -21.81
N PRO A 116 5.53 22.41 -20.87
CA PRO A 116 4.68 21.71 -19.91
C PRO A 116 3.80 22.69 -19.08
N THR A 117 2.64 22.23 -18.63
CA THR A 117 1.75 23.02 -17.77
C THR A 117 2.39 23.42 -16.44
N GLN A 118 3.39 22.65 -16.00
CA GLN A 118 4.20 22.91 -14.82
C GLN A 118 5.21 24.06 -15.01
N SER A 119 5.39 24.53 -16.25
CA SER A 119 6.26 25.68 -16.52
C SER A 119 5.60 26.99 -16.13
N LEU A 120 6.38 27.89 -15.52
CA LEU A 120 5.90 29.23 -15.13
C LEU A 120 5.63 30.13 -16.35
N TYR A 121 6.32 29.87 -17.47
CA TYR A 121 6.26 30.68 -18.69
C TYR A 121 5.77 29.82 -19.85
N GLN A 122 4.50 30.01 -20.20
CA GLN A 122 3.81 29.29 -21.28
C GLN A 122 4.10 29.88 -22.68
N ASP A 123 4.89 30.94 -22.74
CA ASP A 123 5.21 31.70 -23.96
C ASP A 123 6.29 31.05 -24.84
N GLY A 124 6.75 29.84 -24.50
CA GLY A 124 7.74 29.12 -25.29
C GLY A 124 9.18 29.59 -25.12
N ARG A 125 9.45 30.72 -24.43
CA ARG A 125 10.81 31.30 -24.32
C ARG A 125 11.83 30.35 -23.71
N TYR A 126 11.37 29.52 -22.78
CA TYR A 126 12.20 28.54 -22.07
C TYR A 126 11.97 27.10 -22.55
N ALA A 127 11.30 26.88 -23.68
CA ALA A 127 11.01 25.54 -24.20
C ALA A 127 12.28 24.68 -24.34
N HIS A 128 13.42 25.29 -24.67
CA HIS A 128 14.71 24.61 -24.75
C HIS A 128 15.18 23.98 -23.44
N LEU A 129 14.84 24.55 -22.27
CA LEU A 129 15.18 23.97 -20.96
C LEU A 129 14.35 22.72 -20.64
N TRP A 130 13.17 22.60 -21.23
CA TRP A 130 12.26 21.48 -21.02
C TRP A 130 12.49 20.31 -21.97
N LYS A 131 13.29 20.48 -23.03
CA LYS A 131 13.53 19.44 -24.06
C LYS A 131 14.02 18.12 -23.46
N ASN A 132 14.90 18.20 -22.46
CA ASN A 132 15.48 17.03 -21.78
C ASN A 132 14.97 16.90 -20.33
N TYR A 133 13.99 17.72 -19.93
CA TYR A 133 13.48 17.66 -18.57
C TYR A 133 12.68 16.37 -18.39
N ARG A 134 13.10 15.58 -17.41
CA ARG A 134 12.33 14.46 -16.88
C ARG A 134 11.81 14.85 -15.51
N PRO A 135 10.50 14.74 -15.25
CA PRO A 135 9.97 14.86 -13.90
C PRO A 135 10.73 13.97 -12.93
N GLN A 136 10.99 14.47 -11.72
CA GLN A 136 11.72 13.76 -10.67
C GLN A 136 11.16 12.34 -10.45
N GLU A 137 9.83 12.20 -10.48
CA GLU A 137 9.15 10.91 -10.36
C GLU A 137 9.59 9.90 -11.44
N GLN A 138 9.77 10.33 -12.69
CA GLN A 138 10.23 9.44 -13.77
C GLN A 138 11.69 9.02 -13.59
N ILE A 139 12.53 9.92 -13.04
CA ILE A 139 13.94 9.62 -12.76
C ILE A 139 14.05 8.61 -11.62
N GLU A 140 13.26 8.82 -10.56
CA GLU A 140 13.19 7.90 -9.43
C GLU A 140 12.63 6.54 -9.85
N GLN A 141 11.55 6.50 -10.63
CA GLN A 141 10.99 5.25 -11.16
C GLN A 141 11.95 4.51 -12.09
N ALA A 142 12.75 5.23 -12.87
CA ALA A 142 13.77 4.62 -13.74
C ALA A 142 14.95 4.04 -12.96
N GLY A 143 15.32 4.65 -11.82
CA GLY A 143 16.38 4.17 -10.95
C GLY A 143 15.95 3.06 -9.98
N ARG A 144 14.64 2.82 -9.82
CA ARG A 144 14.11 1.78 -8.94
C ARG A 144 14.30 0.38 -9.52
N SER A 145 14.73 -0.53 -8.65
CA SER A 145 14.71 -1.97 -8.91
C SER A 145 13.28 -2.51 -8.97
N GLU A 146 13.07 -3.63 -9.67
CA GLU A 146 11.75 -4.29 -9.73
C GLU A 146 11.24 -4.69 -8.33
N SER A 147 12.13 -5.07 -7.42
CA SER A 147 11.79 -5.35 -6.03
C SER A 147 11.25 -4.12 -5.29
N GLU A 148 11.80 -2.93 -5.55
CA GLU A 148 11.32 -1.68 -4.95
C GLU A 148 9.96 -1.28 -5.54
N ARG A 149 9.72 -1.53 -6.84
CA ARG A 149 8.42 -1.30 -7.47
C ARG A 149 7.35 -2.20 -6.89
N LEU A 150 7.65 -3.49 -6.70
CA LEU A 150 6.72 -4.42 -6.05
C LEU A 150 6.46 -4.04 -4.60
N ALA A 151 7.49 -3.62 -3.85
CA ALA A 151 7.34 -3.13 -2.48
C ALA A 151 6.40 -1.91 -2.41
N ASP A 152 6.55 -0.95 -3.33
CA ASP A 152 5.69 0.24 -3.40
C ASP A 152 4.21 -0.11 -3.65
N VAL A 153 3.94 -1.11 -4.49
CA VAL A 153 2.57 -1.62 -4.73
C VAL A 153 1.99 -2.23 -3.45
N ILE A 154 2.79 -3.02 -2.74
CA ILE A 154 2.39 -3.66 -1.48
C ILE A 154 2.17 -2.60 -0.38
N ASP A 155 3.05 -1.63 -0.27
CA ASP A 155 2.96 -0.55 0.72
C ASP A 155 1.74 0.34 0.45
N THR A 156 1.47 0.67 -0.82
CA THR A 156 0.27 1.39 -1.23
C THR A 156 -1.00 0.61 -0.87
N TYR A 157 -1.01 -0.71 -1.10
CA TYR A 157 -2.12 -1.57 -0.70
C TYR A 157 -2.32 -1.57 0.82
N ASN A 158 -1.24 -1.70 1.59
CA ASN A 158 -1.28 -1.73 3.04
C ASN A 158 -1.72 -0.39 3.64
N ASP A 159 -1.25 0.73 3.10
CA ASP A 159 -1.71 2.06 3.52
C ASP A 159 -3.21 2.24 3.26
N ARG A 160 -3.69 1.84 2.07
CA ARG A 160 -5.12 1.87 1.77
C ARG A 160 -5.95 0.98 2.69
N LYS A 161 -5.45 -0.23 2.98
CA LYS A 161 -6.08 -1.14 3.95
C LYS A 161 -6.14 -0.49 5.35
N ALA A 162 -5.10 0.25 5.74
CA ALA A 162 -5.10 0.99 7.00
C ALA A 162 -6.07 2.18 6.98
N ARG A 163 -6.23 2.88 5.84
CA ARG A 163 -7.23 3.95 5.67
C ARG A 163 -8.66 3.45 5.83
N ILE A 164 -8.97 2.25 5.32
CA ILE A 164 -10.28 1.61 5.55
C ILE A 164 -10.57 1.46 7.05
N GLY A 165 -9.58 1.02 7.83
CA GLY A 165 -9.71 0.91 9.28
C GLY A 165 -9.98 2.26 9.95
N ARG A 166 -9.29 3.33 9.51
CA ARG A 166 -9.51 4.70 10.02
C ARG A 166 -10.92 5.20 9.70
N ALA A 167 -11.34 5.11 8.44
CA ALA A 167 -12.68 5.51 8.00
C ALA A 167 -13.80 4.70 8.68
N ALA A 168 -13.58 3.40 8.91
CA ALA A 168 -14.52 2.57 9.66
C ALA A 168 -14.65 3.02 11.12
N LEU A 169 -13.57 3.43 11.77
CA LEU A 169 -13.61 3.97 13.14
C LEU A 169 -14.34 5.32 13.20
N GLU A 170 -14.15 6.18 12.19
CA GLU A 170 -14.87 7.45 12.09
C GLU A 170 -16.38 7.24 11.98
N ASN A 171 -16.82 6.27 11.18
CA ASN A 171 -18.24 5.93 11.10
C ASN A 171 -18.77 5.28 12.39
N CYS A 172 -17.95 4.50 13.10
CA CYS A 172 -18.32 3.80 14.33
C CYS A 172 -17.98 4.58 15.61
N ALA A 173 -17.83 5.90 15.52
CA ALA A 173 -17.37 6.71 16.64
C ALA A 173 -18.33 6.65 17.84
N LEU A 174 -19.64 6.50 17.59
CA LEU A 174 -20.65 6.40 18.65
C LEU A 174 -20.58 5.07 19.41
N GLU A 175 -20.40 3.96 18.70
CA GLU A 175 -20.23 2.64 19.31
C GLU A 175 -18.90 2.53 20.04
N GLN A 176 -17.84 3.16 19.50
CA GLN A 176 -16.56 3.27 20.17
C GLN A 176 -16.69 4.08 21.46
N TRP A 177 -17.42 5.19 21.43
CA TRP A 177 -17.71 5.99 22.61
C TRP A 177 -18.50 5.20 23.67
N ALA A 178 -19.55 4.49 23.26
CA ALA A 178 -20.35 3.66 24.18
C ALA A 178 -19.53 2.55 24.85
N GLU A 179 -18.63 1.90 24.09
CA GLU A 179 -17.70 0.92 24.65
C GLU A 179 -16.75 1.57 25.67
N HIS A 180 -16.16 2.70 25.31
CA HIS A 180 -15.27 3.44 26.18
C HIS A 180 -15.97 3.86 27.48
N GLU A 181 -17.17 4.43 27.37
CA GLU A 181 -18.01 4.84 28.49
C GLU A 181 -18.31 3.65 29.41
N CYS A 182 -18.62 2.47 28.87
CA CYS A 182 -18.81 1.28 29.70
C CYS A 182 -17.56 0.91 30.53
N PHE A 183 -16.36 1.04 29.95
CA PHE A 183 -15.11 0.77 30.66
C PHE A 183 -14.78 1.85 31.70
N GLU A 184 -15.11 3.11 31.44
CA GLU A 184 -14.85 4.23 32.35
C GLU A 184 -15.88 4.33 33.46
N SER A 185 -17.16 4.50 33.13
CA SER A 185 -18.25 4.82 34.06
C SER A 185 -19.22 3.65 34.32
N GLY A 186 -19.09 2.54 33.58
CA GLY A 186 -20.03 1.41 33.67
C GLY A 186 -20.08 0.70 35.04
N GLY A 187 -21.17 0.00 35.30
CA GLY A 187 -21.35 -0.78 36.53
C GLY A 187 -20.30 -1.89 36.68
N MET A 188 -19.94 -2.25 37.93
CA MET A 188 -18.95 -3.30 38.22
C MET A 188 -19.23 -4.63 37.50
N LYS A 189 -20.52 -4.99 37.35
CA LYS A 189 -20.93 -6.20 36.62
C LYS A 189 -20.62 -6.13 35.13
N ALA A 190 -20.83 -4.97 34.49
CA ALA A 190 -20.52 -4.78 33.07
C ALA A 190 -19.01 -4.86 32.83
N LYS A 191 -18.21 -4.22 33.70
CA LYS A 191 -16.75 -4.30 33.67
C LYS A 191 -16.22 -5.72 33.90
N LEU A 192 -16.81 -6.48 34.82
CA LEU A 192 -16.47 -7.89 35.06
C LEU A 192 -16.75 -8.76 33.82
N MET A 193 -17.80 -8.42 33.07
CA MET A 193 -18.14 -9.04 31.78
C MET A 193 -17.44 -8.39 30.58
N LEU A 194 -16.43 -7.53 30.81
CA LEU A 194 -15.67 -6.80 29.80
C LEU A 194 -16.56 -6.07 28.79
N CYS A 195 -17.63 -5.42 29.26
CA CYS A 195 -18.50 -4.59 28.42
C CYS A 195 -19.01 -5.31 27.16
N LYS A 196 -19.28 -6.62 27.28
CA LYS A 196 -19.59 -7.52 26.15
C LYS A 196 -20.65 -7.01 25.17
N THR A 197 -21.66 -6.26 25.64
CA THR A 197 -22.71 -5.68 24.78
C THR A 197 -22.13 -4.61 23.87
N GLU A 198 -21.50 -3.59 24.46
CA GLU A 198 -20.90 -2.46 23.74
C GLU A 198 -19.75 -2.92 22.86
N THR A 199 -18.89 -3.79 23.38
CA THR A 199 -17.80 -4.42 22.59
C THR A 199 -18.35 -5.17 21.39
N ARG A 200 -19.49 -5.86 21.51
CA ARG A 200 -20.11 -6.56 20.37
C ARG A 200 -20.69 -5.58 19.35
N ALA A 201 -21.32 -4.50 19.81
CA ALA A 201 -21.84 -3.45 18.94
C ALA A 201 -20.71 -2.77 18.16
N PHE A 202 -19.65 -2.35 18.84
CA PHE A 202 -18.46 -1.76 18.22
C PHE A 202 -17.81 -2.71 17.21
N ASN A 203 -17.51 -3.96 17.58
CA ASN A 203 -16.89 -4.92 16.66
C ASN A 203 -17.77 -5.18 15.43
N ARG A 204 -19.10 -5.22 15.61
CA ARG A 204 -20.04 -5.39 14.51
C ARG A 204 -20.02 -4.19 13.58
N CYS A 205 -20.11 -2.96 14.12
CA CYS A 205 -20.02 -1.74 13.33
C CYS A 205 -18.71 -1.72 12.54
N TYR A 206 -17.57 -1.88 13.23
CA TYR A 206 -16.25 -1.83 12.61
C TYR A 206 -16.09 -2.86 11.49
N THR A 207 -16.54 -4.10 11.73
CA THR A 207 -16.44 -5.18 10.74
C THR A 207 -17.32 -4.90 9.52
N MET A 208 -18.58 -4.48 9.73
CA MET A 208 -19.49 -4.22 8.62
C MET A 208 -19.08 -2.98 7.82
N GLN A 209 -18.70 -1.90 8.49
CA GLN A 209 -18.21 -0.68 7.84
C GLN A 209 -16.95 -0.96 7.01
N SER A 210 -15.99 -1.68 7.57
CA SER A 210 -14.79 -2.09 6.82
C SER A 210 -15.13 -2.85 5.54
N ARG A 211 -16.18 -3.68 5.57
CA ARG A 211 -16.63 -4.46 4.40
C ARG A 211 -17.41 -3.62 3.40
N PHE A 212 -18.26 -2.70 3.86
CA PHE A 212 -18.94 -1.76 2.98
C PHE A 212 -17.94 -0.86 2.27
N LEU A 213 -16.96 -0.29 2.98
CA LEU A 213 -15.89 0.52 2.39
C LEU A 213 -15.12 -0.26 1.31
N LYS A 214 -14.72 -1.50 1.60
CA LYS A 214 -14.08 -2.38 0.60
C LYS A 214 -14.99 -2.63 -0.61
N ALA A 215 -16.25 -2.95 -0.37
CA ALA A 215 -17.22 -3.26 -1.42
C ALA A 215 -17.52 -2.06 -2.32
N LEU A 216 -17.50 -0.84 -1.77
CA LEU A 216 -17.65 0.41 -2.50
C LEU A 216 -16.39 0.84 -3.26
N GLY A 217 -15.29 0.09 -3.11
CA GLY A 217 -14.04 0.34 -3.85
C GLY A 217 -13.12 1.35 -3.17
N TYR A 218 -13.22 1.54 -1.85
CA TYR A 218 -12.29 2.38 -1.08
C TYR A 218 -10.82 1.91 -1.20
N LEU A 219 -10.62 0.64 -1.56
CA LEU A 219 -9.30 0.05 -1.83
C LEU A 219 -8.70 0.48 -3.20
N SER A 220 -9.48 1.04 -4.13
CA SER A 220 -9.02 1.33 -5.50
C SER A 220 -7.92 2.39 -5.58
N MET A 221 -7.04 2.28 -6.59
CA MET A 221 -5.78 3.03 -6.64
C MET A 221 -5.86 4.53 -6.93
N GLN A 222 -7.00 5.02 -7.44
CA GLN A 222 -7.11 6.35 -8.05
C GLN A 222 -8.33 7.10 -7.52
N ARG A 223 -8.34 7.37 -6.20
CA ARG A 223 -9.44 8.10 -5.54
C ARG A 223 -8.98 9.44 -5.01
N THR A 224 -9.82 10.44 -5.22
CA THR A 224 -9.71 11.77 -4.64
C THR A 224 -10.30 11.78 -3.23
N ALA A 225 -9.87 12.74 -2.39
CA ALA A 225 -10.39 12.87 -1.03
C ALA A 225 -11.93 13.02 -1.01
N ASP A 226 -12.49 13.80 -1.93
CA ASP A 226 -13.93 14.00 -2.06
C ASP A 226 -14.69 12.70 -2.41
N GLU A 227 -14.10 11.82 -3.21
CA GLU A 227 -14.69 10.51 -3.51
C GLU A 227 -14.61 9.58 -2.29
N GLU A 228 -13.48 9.59 -1.57
CA GLU A 228 -13.31 8.81 -0.34
C GLU A 228 -14.35 9.23 0.72
N GLU A 229 -14.61 10.52 0.89
CA GLU A 229 -15.64 11.05 1.81
C GLU A 229 -17.06 10.62 1.39
N ARG A 230 -17.40 10.69 0.08
CA ARG A 230 -18.70 10.20 -0.42
C ARG A 230 -18.88 8.71 -0.16
N ILE A 231 -17.84 7.91 -0.38
CA ILE A 231 -17.85 6.47 -0.09
C ILE A 231 -18.08 6.23 1.40
N GLN A 232 -17.40 6.99 2.26
CA GLN A 232 -17.52 6.87 3.70
C GLN A 232 -18.94 7.18 4.20
N MET A 233 -19.53 8.28 3.72
CA MET A 233 -20.92 8.64 4.02
C MET A 233 -21.91 7.60 3.48
N HIS A 234 -21.64 7.02 2.31
CA HIS A 234 -22.51 6.01 1.73
C HIS A 234 -22.40 4.66 2.46
N ALA A 235 -21.20 4.28 2.90
CA ALA A 235 -20.99 3.09 3.74
C ALA A 235 -21.79 3.22 5.05
N ASP A 236 -21.78 4.40 5.66
CA ASP A 236 -22.55 4.66 6.86
C ASP A 236 -24.06 4.54 6.64
N LYS A 237 -24.56 5.11 5.54
CA LYS A 237 -25.97 4.93 5.14
C LYS A 237 -26.33 3.45 4.98
N LEU A 238 -25.50 2.67 4.29
CA LEU A 238 -25.74 1.23 4.09
C LEU A 238 -25.75 0.45 5.40
N TYR A 239 -24.92 0.85 6.36
CA TYR A 239 -24.90 0.24 7.69
C TYR A 239 -26.23 0.47 8.44
N HIS A 240 -26.75 1.69 8.43
CA HIS A 240 -28.04 2.00 9.04
C HIS A 240 -29.21 1.30 8.32
N GLU A 241 -29.21 1.28 6.99
CA GLU A 241 -30.21 0.53 6.22
C GLU A 241 -30.17 -0.97 6.54
N MET A 242 -28.99 -1.53 6.78
CA MET A 242 -28.84 -2.92 7.23
C MET A 242 -29.43 -3.13 8.62
N LEU A 243 -29.21 -2.20 9.57
CA LEU A 243 -29.80 -2.27 10.90
C LEU A 243 -31.34 -2.24 10.84
N ASP A 244 -31.92 -1.33 10.05
CA ASP A 244 -33.36 -1.21 9.88
C ASP A 244 -33.99 -2.51 9.34
N ARG A 245 -33.31 -3.17 8.39
CA ARG A 245 -33.76 -4.46 7.83
C ARG A 245 -33.74 -5.57 8.85
N GLU A 246 -32.69 -5.62 9.68
CA GLU A 246 -32.62 -6.60 10.75
C GLU A 246 -33.68 -6.38 11.82
N GLU A 247 -33.95 -5.13 12.20
CA GLU A 247 -35.01 -4.80 13.14
C GLU A 247 -36.38 -5.16 12.59
N ALA A 248 -36.66 -4.84 11.32
CA ALA A 248 -37.89 -5.23 10.65
C ALA A 248 -38.05 -6.76 10.57
N THR A 249 -36.95 -7.49 10.32
CA THR A 249 -36.96 -8.95 10.30
C THR A 249 -37.25 -9.53 11.68
N LYS A 250 -36.57 -9.04 12.73
CA LYS A 250 -36.80 -9.45 14.12
C LYS A 250 -38.22 -9.14 14.58
N ALA A 251 -38.78 -8.00 14.18
CA ALA A 251 -40.15 -7.62 14.48
C ALA A 251 -41.16 -8.54 13.78
N ALA A 252 -40.93 -8.88 12.50
CA ALA A 252 -41.77 -9.83 11.76
C ALA A 252 -41.72 -11.23 12.38
N GLU A 253 -40.53 -11.71 12.75
CA GLU A 253 -40.34 -12.99 13.45
C GLU A 253 -41.06 -13.01 14.81
N ALA A 254 -40.94 -11.93 15.60
CA ALA A 254 -41.62 -11.80 16.88
C ALA A 254 -43.15 -11.82 16.73
N GLN A 255 -43.66 -11.24 15.64
CA GLN A 255 -45.09 -11.23 15.30
C GLN A 255 -45.54 -12.48 14.51
N LYS A 256 -44.63 -13.41 14.20
CA LYS A 256 -44.86 -14.60 13.35
C LYS A 256 -45.44 -14.25 11.97
N LEU A 257 -45.08 -13.07 11.45
CA LEU A 257 -45.39 -12.62 10.10
C LEU A 257 -44.33 -13.14 9.11
N PRO A 258 -44.65 -13.25 7.81
CA PRO A 258 -43.66 -13.61 6.81
C PRO A 258 -42.51 -12.60 6.78
N THR A 259 -41.29 -13.11 6.59
CA THR A 259 -40.08 -12.28 6.50
C THR A 259 -40.23 -11.27 5.35
N PRO A 260 -40.02 -9.97 5.60
CA PRO A 260 -40.07 -8.96 4.55
C PRO A 260 -39.00 -9.21 3.48
N GLU A 261 -39.37 -9.08 2.21
CA GLU A 261 -38.44 -9.15 1.09
C GLU A 261 -37.74 -7.79 0.90
N PHE A 262 -36.41 -7.79 0.88
CA PHE A 262 -35.61 -6.58 0.74
C PHE A 262 -34.85 -6.55 -0.57
N LYS A 263 -34.70 -5.35 -1.15
CA LYS A 263 -33.83 -5.14 -2.32
C LYS A 263 -32.35 -5.28 -1.93
N PRO A 264 -31.46 -5.72 -2.83
CA PRO A 264 -30.03 -5.81 -2.54
C PRO A 264 -29.45 -4.48 -2.05
N LEU A 265 -28.62 -4.50 -0.99
CA LEU A 265 -27.98 -3.30 -0.42
C LEU A 265 -26.98 -2.67 -1.40
N ILE A 266 -26.22 -3.52 -2.10
CA ILE A 266 -25.14 -3.08 -2.97
C ILE A 266 -25.50 -3.48 -4.39
N THR A 267 -25.92 -2.51 -5.19
CA THR A 267 -26.15 -2.67 -6.63
C THR A 267 -25.11 -1.84 -7.38
N SER A 268 -24.62 -2.32 -8.52
CA SER A 268 -23.70 -1.53 -9.37
C SER A 268 -24.23 -0.13 -9.71
N LYS A 269 -25.55 0.04 -9.77
CA LYS A 269 -26.22 1.33 -9.94
C LYS A 269 -26.14 2.22 -8.70
N SER A 270 -26.35 1.67 -7.49
CA SER A 270 -26.28 2.47 -6.26
C SER A 270 -24.86 2.93 -5.97
N THR A 271 -23.86 2.12 -6.32
CA THR A 271 -22.45 2.50 -6.18
C THR A 271 -22.02 3.54 -7.21
N THR A 272 -22.46 3.44 -8.47
CA THR A 272 -22.16 4.46 -9.51
C THR A 272 -22.88 5.79 -9.27
N GLU A 273 -24.11 5.76 -8.77
CA GLU A 273 -24.87 6.96 -8.38
C GLU A 273 -24.25 7.67 -7.17
N ALA A 274 -23.73 6.91 -6.19
CA ALA A 274 -23.05 7.48 -5.02
C ALA A 274 -21.64 8.04 -5.34
N LEU A 275 -20.94 7.46 -6.31
CA LEU A 275 -19.59 7.88 -6.71
C LEU A 275 -19.58 9.08 -7.66
N GLY A 276 -20.69 9.34 -8.37
CA GLY A 276 -20.83 10.43 -9.35
C GLY A 276 -20.06 10.14 -10.64
N GLU A 277 -20.79 9.99 -11.75
CA GLU A 277 -20.37 9.96 -13.19
C GLU A 277 -18.96 9.45 -13.56
N ARG A 278 -18.37 8.54 -12.78
CA ARG A 278 -17.27 7.69 -13.21
C ARG A 278 -17.71 6.25 -13.06
N PRO A 279 -18.04 5.57 -14.18
CA PRO A 279 -18.25 4.14 -14.11
C PRO A 279 -16.96 3.51 -13.55
N ALA A 280 -17.09 2.69 -12.51
CA ALA A 280 -16.04 1.72 -12.22
C ALA A 280 -15.71 1.01 -13.54
N PRO A 281 -14.44 0.77 -13.89
CA PRO A 281 -14.09 0.21 -15.18
C PRO A 281 -14.86 -1.11 -15.38
N GLU A 282 -15.84 -1.08 -16.28
CA GLU A 282 -16.53 -2.24 -16.79
C GLU A 282 -15.50 -3.01 -17.60
N THR A 283 -14.75 -3.90 -16.95
CA THR A 283 -13.87 -4.80 -17.67
C THR A 283 -14.12 -6.21 -17.18
N GLN A 284 -14.67 -7.00 -18.11
CA GLN A 284 -14.91 -8.45 -18.10
C GLN A 284 -16.29 -8.88 -17.58
N PRO A 285 -16.87 -9.98 -18.13
CA PRO A 285 -18.03 -10.63 -17.54
C PRO A 285 -17.59 -11.16 -16.17
N ALA A 286 -17.72 -10.32 -15.15
CA ALA A 286 -17.34 -10.64 -13.80
C ALA A 286 -18.17 -11.86 -13.39
N ARG A 287 -17.52 -12.98 -13.13
CA ARG A 287 -18.13 -14.06 -12.35
C ARG A 287 -18.71 -13.40 -11.11
N GLU A 288 -20.03 -13.44 -10.94
CA GLU A 288 -20.67 -12.77 -9.80
C GLU A 288 -20.71 -13.72 -8.61
N GLY A 289 -20.53 -13.16 -7.41
CA GLY A 289 -20.65 -13.94 -6.18
C GLY A 289 -19.51 -14.94 -5.97
N LEU A 290 -19.88 -16.13 -5.50
CA LEU A 290 -18.95 -17.17 -5.08
C LEU A 290 -18.15 -17.81 -6.22
N ASP A 291 -18.58 -17.61 -7.47
CA ASP A 291 -17.95 -18.23 -8.64
C ASP A 291 -16.58 -17.62 -8.98
N MET A 292 -16.24 -16.48 -8.37
CA MET A 292 -14.87 -15.93 -8.41
C MET A 292 -13.86 -16.81 -7.67
N TYR A 293 -14.33 -17.64 -6.73
CA TYR A 293 -13.48 -18.49 -5.89
C TYR A 293 -13.56 -19.94 -6.34
N THR A 294 -12.41 -20.62 -6.32
CA THR A 294 -12.30 -22.04 -6.68
C THR A 294 -11.63 -22.83 -5.55
N GLY A 295 -11.85 -24.15 -5.54
CA GLY A 295 -11.19 -25.07 -4.61
C GLY A 295 -11.62 -24.90 -3.14
N GLU A 296 -10.66 -24.93 -2.24
CA GLU A 296 -10.87 -24.90 -0.78
C GLU A 296 -11.50 -23.58 -0.30
N LYS A 297 -11.17 -22.46 -0.95
CA LYS A 297 -11.73 -21.15 -0.59
C LYS A 297 -13.22 -21.09 -0.80
N ARG A 298 -13.71 -21.63 -1.92
CA ARG A 298 -15.14 -21.69 -2.19
C ARG A 298 -15.86 -22.47 -1.10
N LYS A 299 -15.32 -23.63 -0.71
CA LYS A 299 -15.89 -24.46 0.37
C LYS A 299 -15.91 -23.73 1.71
N ALA A 300 -14.83 -23.02 2.07
CA ALA A 300 -14.76 -22.25 3.30
C ALA A 300 -15.80 -21.11 3.31
N LEU A 301 -16.01 -20.44 2.18
CA LEU A 301 -17.05 -19.43 2.04
C LEU A 301 -18.44 -20.05 2.14
N GLU A 302 -18.71 -21.16 1.46
CA GLU A 302 -19.98 -21.89 1.54
C GLU A 302 -20.30 -22.31 2.99
N GLN A 303 -19.31 -22.81 3.74
CA GLN A 303 -19.46 -23.13 5.17
C GLN A 303 -19.77 -21.90 6.03
N SER A 304 -19.15 -20.76 5.73
CA SER A 304 -19.44 -19.50 6.45
C SER A 304 -20.85 -18.95 6.17
N LEU A 305 -21.41 -19.30 5.01
CA LEU A 305 -22.75 -18.88 4.57
C LEU A 305 -23.87 -19.80 5.07
N GLU A 306 -23.56 -21.03 5.46
CA GLU A 306 -24.53 -22.03 5.91
C GLU A 306 -25.25 -21.59 7.19
N ASN A 307 -24.52 -21.00 8.14
CA ASN A 307 -25.04 -20.54 9.43
C ASN A 307 -25.78 -19.19 9.39
N LYS A 308 -25.90 -18.58 8.20
CA LYS A 308 -26.53 -17.26 8.02
C LYS A 308 -27.96 -17.39 7.50
N THR A 309 -28.83 -16.46 7.90
CA THR A 309 -30.18 -16.36 7.34
C THR A 309 -30.11 -16.05 5.83
N PRO A 310 -31.18 -16.33 5.04
CA PRO A 310 -31.18 -16.06 3.60
C PRO A 310 -30.86 -14.60 3.25
N ALA A 311 -31.38 -13.65 4.02
CA ALA A 311 -31.13 -12.22 3.81
C ALA A 311 -29.67 -11.84 4.13
N GLU A 312 -29.11 -12.33 5.25
CA GLU A 312 -27.70 -12.10 5.60
C GLU A 312 -26.75 -12.77 4.60
N ARG A 313 -27.14 -13.94 4.08
CA ARG A 313 -26.35 -14.69 3.08
C ARG A 313 -26.21 -13.90 1.79
N GLU A 314 -27.28 -13.28 1.32
CA GLU A 314 -27.24 -12.47 0.11
C GLU A 314 -26.31 -11.27 0.26
N ILE A 315 -26.42 -10.54 1.39
CA ILE A 315 -25.54 -9.41 1.70
C ILE A 315 -24.07 -9.87 1.75
N GLU A 316 -23.82 -11.01 2.40
CA GLU A 316 -22.48 -11.58 2.51
C GLU A 316 -21.88 -11.91 1.13
N ILE A 317 -22.67 -12.53 0.24
CA ILE A 317 -22.23 -12.86 -1.13
C ILE A 317 -21.93 -11.58 -1.93
N GLN A 318 -22.75 -10.54 -1.79
CA GLN A 318 -22.53 -9.25 -2.46
C GLN A 318 -21.24 -8.59 -1.98
N LEU A 319 -21.01 -8.59 -0.66
CA LEU A 319 -19.79 -8.05 -0.06
C LEU A 319 -18.54 -8.82 -0.52
N ILE A 320 -18.62 -10.15 -0.55
CA ILE A 320 -17.53 -11.02 -1.03
C ILE A 320 -17.22 -10.72 -2.50
N ALA A 321 -18.25 -10.64 -3.36
CA ALA A 321 -18.07 -10.35 -4.78
C ALA A 321 -17.43 -8.97 -5.00
N ALA A 322 -17.87 -7.96 -4.25
CA ALA A 322 -17.34 -6.61 -4.36
C ALA A 322 -15.89 -6.53 -3.84
N GLU A 323 -15.56 -7.17 -2.72
CA GLU A 323 -14.19 -7.28 -2.22
C GLU A 323 -13.28 -8.03 -3.19
N ALA A 324 -13.77 -9.08 -3.86
CA ALA A 324 -13.03 -9.80 -4.88
C ALA A 324 -12.69 -8.91 -6.09
N ARG A 325 -13.62 -8.06 -6.54
CA ARG A 325 -13.38 -7.09 -7.61
C ARG A 325 -12.31 -6.08 -7.21
N ALA A 326 -12.39 -5.51 -6.01
CA ALA A 326 -11.41 -4.55 -5.51
C ALA A 326 -10.00 -5.16 -5.39
N ASN A 327 -9.87 -6.42 -4.98
CA ASN A 327 -8.58 -7.11 -4.92
C ASN A 327 -8.03 -7.54 -6.29
N ALA A 328 -8.89 -7.73 -7.29
CA ALA A 328 -8.48 -8.13 -8.64
C ALA A 328 -7.61 -7.05 -9.31
N GLU A 329 -7.86 -5.77 -9.06
CA GLU A 329 -7.04 -4.65 -9.57
C GLU A 329 -5.58 -4.76 -9.11
N TYR A 330 -5.35 -5.00 -7.81
CA TYR A 330 -4.00 -5.19 -7.27
C TYR A 330 -3.33 -6.47 -7.77
N ALA A 331 -4.12 -7.55 -7.87
CA ALA A 331 -3.62 -8.81 -8.39
C ALA A 331 -3.10 -8.68 -9.83
N ALA A 332 -3.76 -7.85 -10.66
CA ALA A 332 -3.32 -7.58 -12.02
C ALA A 332 -1.97 -6.86 -12.06
N VAL A 333 -1.80 -5.81 -11.24
CA VAL A 333 -0.54 -5.04 -11.15
C VAL A 333 0.61 -5.94 -10.67
N VAL A 334 0.40 -6.71 -9.61
CA VAL A 334 1.41 -7.64 -9.08
C VAL A 334 1.76 -8.71 -10.11
N HIS A 335 0.78 -9.23 -10.85
CA HIS A 335 1.02 -10.21 -11.91
C HIS A 335 1.88 -9.64 -13.04
N GLU A 336 1.62 -8.40 -13.46
CA GLU A 336 2.41 -7.71 -14.47
C GLU A 336 3.89 -7.61 -14.05
N HIS A 337 4.17 -7.26 -12.80
CA HIS A 337 5.54 -7.25 -12.27
C HIS A 337 6.21 -8.63 -12.32
N PHE A 338 5.50 -9.69 -11.94
CA PHE A 338 6.05 -11.05 -12.00
C PHE A 338 6.34 -11.53 -13.43
N GLU A 339 5.47 -11.22 -14.39
CA GLU A 339 5.72 -11.53 -15.81
C GLU A 339 6.89 -10.69 -16.36
N ALA A 340 7.00 -9.42 -15.97
CA ALA A 340 8.15 -8.59 -16.34
C ALA A 340 9.49 -9.17 -15.80
N GLU A 341 9.53 -9.58 -14.53
CA GLU A 341 10.71 -10.25 -13.97
C GLU A 341 11.04 -11.56 -14.69
N LYS A 342 10.01 -12.32 -15.08
CA LYS A 342 10.17 -13.56 -15.85
C LYS A 342 10.76 -13.28 -17.23
N HIS A 343 10.27 -12.27 -17.95
CA HIS A 343 10.84 -11.87 -19.24
C HIS A 343 12.29 -11.39 -19.12
N ILE A 344 12.64 -10.66 -18.06
CA ILE A 344 14.03 -10.27 -17.80
C ILE A 344 14.92 -11.50 -17.58
N ARG A 345 14.42 -12.51 -16.84
CA ARG A 345 15.12 -13.79 -16.62
C ARG A 345 15.30 -14.58 -17.92
N GLU A 346 14.27 -14.68 -18.73
CA GLU A 346 14.33 -15.34 -20.05
C GLU A 346 15.30 -14.61 -20.99
N GLY A 347 15.30 -13.28 -21.01
CA GLY A 347 16.26 -12.49 -21.79
C GLY A 347 17.71 -12.60 -21.29
N ARG A 348 17.95 -12.90 -20.01
CA ARG A 348 19.29 -13.26 -19.51
C ARG A 348 19.73 -14.63 -20.02
N ARG A 349 18.78 -15.57 -20.09
CA ARG A 349 19.01 -16.92 -20.61
C ARG A 349 19.33 -16.93 -22.10
N GLU A 350 18.56 -16.21 -22.92
CA GLU A 350 18.81 -16.11 -24.36
C GLU A 350 20.19 -15.53 -24.67
N ARG A 351 20.67 -14.58 -23.84
CA ARG A 351 22.00 -13.99 -23.95
C ARG A 351 23.12 -14.81 -23.30
N GLY A 352 22.83 -15.99 -22.77
CA GLY A 352 23.80 -16.85 -22.08
C GLY A 352 24.37 -16.25 -20.78
N ARG A 353 23.71 -15.22 -20.22
CA ARG A 353 24.08 -14.56 -18.96
C ARG A 353 23.15 -14.96 -17.81
N GLU A 354 22.81 -16.25 -17.70
CA GLU A 354 22.03 -16.78 -16.56
C GLU A 354 22.78 -16.55 -15.24
N THR A 355 22.08 -16.11 -14.20
CA THR A 355 22.68 -16.00 -12.86
C THR A 355 22.64 -17.35 -12.13
N VAL A 356 23.51 -17.54 -11.13
CA VAL A 356 23.49 -18.73 -10.25
C VAL A 356 22.13 -18.88 -9.55
N GLY A 357 21.45 -17.77 -9.24
CA GLY A 357 20.10 -17.80 -8.69
C GLY A 357 19.06 -18.33 -9.68
N ASP A 358 19.19 -18.00 -10.97
CA ASP A 358 18.26 -18.45 -12.02
C ASP A 358 18.37 -19.97 -12.24
N THR A 359 19.58 -20.55 -12.16
CA THR A 359 19.77 -21.99 -12.30
C THR A 359 19.23 -22.78 -11.10
N ILE A 360 19.35 -22.24 -9.88
CA ILE A 360 18.75 -22.81 -8.66
C ILE A 360 17.22 -22.77 -8.76
N LYS A 361 16.62 -21.62 -9.09
CA LYS A 361 15.16 -21.49 -9.24
C LYS A 361 14.58 -22.51 -10.21
N ARG A 362 15.29 -22.75 -11.32
CA ARG A 362 14.94 -23.77 -12.31
C ARG A 362 15.04 -25.19 -11.76
N ALA A 363 16.15 -25.51 -11.10
CA ALA A 363 16.37 -26.84 -10.51
C ALA A 363 15.31 -27.20 -9.46
N TRP A 364 14.77 -26.19 -8.76
CA TRP A 364 13.72 -26.35 -7.74
C TRP A 364 12.30 -26.21 -8.30
N GLY A 365 12.12 -26.01 -9.60
CA GLY A 365 10.82 -25.95 -10.26
C GLY A 365 9.99 -24.72 -9.91
N TRP A 366 10.61 -23.67 -9.35
CA TRP A 366 9.91 -22.43 -8.97
C TRP A 366 9.50 -21.60 -10.20
N ASP A 367 10.03 -21.92 -11.38
CA ASP A 367 9.66 -21.29 -12.64
C ASP A 367 8.30 -21.75 -13.20
N LYS A 368 7.70 -22.81 -12.63
CA LYS A 368 6.45 -23.41 -13.14
C LYS A 368 5.20 -23.04 -12.35
N LYS A 369 5.32 -22.25 -11.28
CA LYS A 369 4.21 -21.92 -10.38
C LYS A 369 3.62 -20.55 -10.66
#